data_AF-A0A2N3D2K1-F1
#
_entry.id   AF-A0A2N3D2K1-F1
#
_cell.length_a   1.000
_cell.length_b   1.000
_cell.length_c   1.000
_cell.angle_alpha   90.00
_cell.angle_beta   90.00
_cell.angle_gamma   90.00
#
_symmetry.space_group_name_H-M   'P 1'
#
loop_
_entity.id
_entity.type
_entity.pdbx_description
1 polymer ?
#
loop_
_entity_poly.entity_id
_entity_poly.type
_entity_poly.pdbx_seq_one_letter_code
_entity_poly.pdbx_strand_id
1 'polypeptide(L)'
;MTHVATGFAATDKASRYLQQLCKHWEHNLKVEYDADRGKIIFPKDARGADWPDDGVVTLEAKPDGLSIRIDASADGQVEGLKGAIERHVDRFAFREDGLTYNWS
;
A
#
# COMPACT_ATOMS: atom_id res chain seq x y z
N MET A 1 1.39 0.75 -20.49
CA MET A 1 1.60 2.08 -19.88
C MET A 1 1.74 1.85 -18.38
N THR A 2 2.61 2.59 -17.71
CA THR A 2 2.69 2.53 -16.24
C THR A 2 1.80 3.62 -15.68
N HIS A 3 0.83 3.23 -14.87
CA HIS A 3 -0.09 4.09 -14.15
C HIS A 3 0.47 4.29 -12.74
N VAL A 4 0.66 5.54 -12.34
CA VAL A 4 1.26 5.88 -11.06
C VAL A 4 0.24 6.66 -10.25
N ALA A 5 0.10 6.31 -8.97
CA ALA A 5 -0.63 7.10 -7.99
C ALA A 5 0.21 7.25 -6.73
N THR A 6 0.16 8.43 -6.13
CA THR A 6 0.77 8.66 -4.81
C THR A 6 -0.29 9.04 -3.80
N GLY A 7 -0.12 8.54 -2.58
CA GLY A 7 -1.03 8.74 -1.46
C GLY A 7 -0.27 9.13 -0.21
N PHE A 8 -0.93 9.88 0.66
CA PHE A 8 -0.40 10.19 1.98
C PHE A 8 -1.46 9.99 3.06
N ALA A 9 -1.15 9.13 4.03
CA ALA A 9 -2.01 8.88 5.19
C ALA A 9 -1.42 9.57 6.43
N ALA A 10 -2.09 10.60 6.94
CA ALA A 10 -1.61 11.35 8.11
C ALA A 10 -1.70 10.49 9.38
N THR A 11 -0.58 10.25 10.07
CA THR A 11 -0.52 9.44 11.30
C THR A 11 0.83 9.60 12.00
N ASP A 12 0.86 9.49 13.33
CA ASP A 12 2.09 9.43 14.14
C ASP A 12 2.71 8.02 14.17
N LYS A 13 2.03 7.02 13.61
CA LYS A 13 2.39 5.59 13.66
C LYS A 13 2.80 5.03 12.30
N ALA A 14 3.32 5.87 11.40
CA ALA A 14 3.64 5.50 10.03
C ALA A 14 4.52 4.24 9.93
N SER A 15 5.64 4.20 10.65
CA SER A 15 6.56 3.04 10.69
C SER A 15 5.86 1.77 11.21
N ARG A 16 4.99 1.90 12.21
CA ARG A 16 4.26 0.77 12.78
C ARG A 16 3.29 0.20 11.75
N TYR A 17 2.50 1.04 11.09
CA TYR A 17 1.52 0.58 10.11
C TYR A 17 2.16 0.03 8.85
N LEU A 18 3.27 0.62 8.39
CA LEU A 18 4.11 0.06 7.34
C LEU A 18 4.51 -1.38 7.65
N GLN A 19 5.14 -1.60 8.81
CA GLN A 19 5.62 -2.92 9.20
C GLN A 19 4.48 -3.93 9.39
N GLN A 20 3.34 -3.51 9.94
CA GLN A 20 2.17 -4.38 10.10
C GLN A 20 1.58 -4.79 8.75
N LEU A 21 1.50 -3.85 7.81
CA LEU A 21 1.02 -4.11 6.46
C LEU A 21 1.95 -5.05 5.69
N CYS A 22 3.26 -4.80 5.74
CA CYS A 22 4.26 -5.65 5.14
C CYS A 22 4.23 -7.08 5.72
N LYS A 23 4.22 -7.23 7.05
CA LYS A 23 4.08 -8.54 7.73
C LYS A 23 2.80 -9.27 7.36
N HIS A 24 1.70 -8.54 7.20
CA HIS A 24 0.43 -9.16 6.83
C HIS A 24 0.47 -9.73 5.41
N TRP A 25 1.14 -9.05 4.49
CA TRP A 25 1.19 -9.43 3.08
C TRP A 25 2.35 -10.35 2.71
N GLU A 26 3.42 -10.42 3.51
CA GLU A 26 4.57 -11.31 3.24
C GLU A 26 4.20 -12.80 3.23
N HIS A 27 3.05 -13.17 3.80
CA HIS A 27 2.54 -14.53 3.78
C HIS A 27 2.15 -15.01 2.37
N ASN A 28 1.71 -14.10 1.49
CA ASN A 28 1.17 -14.45 0.16
C ASN A 28 1.82 -13.68 -0.99
N LEU A 29 2.56 -12.61 -0.68
CA LEU A 29 3.16 -11.70 -1.64
C LEU A 29 4.66 -11.60 -1.40
N LYS A 30 5.40 -11.20 -2.44
CA LYS A 30 6.80 -10.83 -2.28
C LYS A 30 6.87 -9.45 -1.64
N VAL A 31 7.44 -9.40 -0.43
CA VAL A 31 7.56 -8.18 0.38
C VAL A 31 8.99 -8.01 0.88
N GLU A 32 9.50 -6.78 0.78
CA GLU A 32 10.78 -6.35 1.35
C GLU A 32 10.52 -5.11 2.20
N TYR A 33 10.94 -5.09 3.47
CA TYR A 33 10.71 -3.93 4.33
C TYR A 33 11.71 -3.83 5.48
N ASP A 34 11.83 -2.61 5.99
CA ASP A 34 12.48 -2.26 7.24
C ASP A 34 11.55 -1.33 8.05
N ALA A 35 12.09 -0.57 9.01
CA ALA A 35 11.28 0.34 9.82
C ALA A 35 10.81 1.59 9.05
N ASP A 36 11.51 1.98 7.97
CA ASP A 36 11.33 3.25 7.28
C ASP A 36 10.71 3.08 5.90
N ARG A 37 10.90 1.92 5.26
CA ARG A 37 10.40 1.65 3.90
C ARG A 37 9.89 0.22 3.72
N GLY A 38 8.94 0.06 2.82
CA GLY A 38 8.39 -1.23 2.43
C GLY A 38 8.10 -1.28 0.93
N LYS A 39 8.34 -2.41 0.30
CA LYS A 39 8.03 -2.68 -1.11
C LYS A 39 7.26 -3.99 -1.20
N ILE A 40 6.08 -3.95 -1.82
CA ILE A 40 5.19 -5.09 -1.99
C ILE A 40 4.93 -5.28 -3.48
N ILE A 41 5.10 -6.51 -3.97
CA ILE A 41 4.77 -6.88 -5.35
C ILE A 41 3.44 -7.64 -5.34
N PHE A 42 2.48 -7.12 -6.09
CA PHE A 42 1.17 -7.70 -6.33
C PHE A 42 1.19 -8.38 -7.70
N PRO A 43 1.13 -9.73 -7.76
CA PRO A 43 1.06 -10.45 -9.02
C PRO A 43 -0.08 -9.97 -9.89
N LYS A 44 0.15 -9.93 -11.20
CA LYS A 44 -0.87 -9.55 -12.19
C LYS A 44 -2.13 -10.41 -12.14
N ASP A 45 -1.99 -11.64 -11.66
CA ASP A 45 -3.05 -12.65 -11.50
C ASP A 45 -3.57 -12.78 -10.05
N ALA A 46 -3.19 -11.84 -9.17
CA ALA A 46 -3.59 -11.87 -7.77
C ALA A 46 -5.11 -11.87 -7.61
N ARG A 47 -5.63 -12.81 -6.82
CA ARG A 47 -7.08 -12.97 -6.51
C ARG A 47 -7.97 -13.14 -7.75
N GLY A 48 -7.45 -13.76 -8.81
CA GLY A 48 -8.21 -14.02 -10.03
C GLY A 48 -8.36 -12.80 -10.94
N ALA A 49 -7.55 -11.76 -10.71
CA ALA A 49 -7.35 -10.70 -11.69
C ALA A 49 -6.57 -11.22 -12.91
N ASP A 50 -6.57 -10.43 -13.98
CA ASP A 50 -5.73 -10.65 -15.16
C ASP A 50 -5.23 -9.28 -15.66
N TRP A 51 -4.36 -8.66 -14.85
CA TRP A 51 -3.74 -7.40 -15.21
C TRP A 51 -2.64 -7.62 -16.27
N PRO A 52 -2.31 -6.60 -17.08
CA PRO A 52 -1.22 -6.71 -18.03
C PRO A 52 0.14 -7.05 -17.39
N ASP A 53 0.43 -6.49 -16.21
CA ASP A 53 1.68 -6.69 -15.45
C ASP A 53 1.46 -6.56 -13.94
N ASP A 54 2.48 -6.94 -13.17
CA ASP A 54 2.50 -6.86 -11.72
C ASP A 54 2.37 -5.41 -11.23
N GLY A 55 1.69 -5.24 -10.10
CA GLY A 55 1.61 -3.98 -9.38
C GLY A 55 2.70 -3.90 -8.32
N VAL A 56 3.29 -2.73 -8.12
CA VAL A 56 4.26 -2.47 -7.06
C VAL A 56 3.73 -1.38 -6.16
N VAL A 57 3.69 -1.67 -4.85
CA VAL A 57 3.39 -0.69 -3.81
C VAL A 57 4.66 -0.40 -3.04
N THR A 58 5.04 0.87 -2.99
CA THR A 58 6.14 1.36 -2.15
C THR A 58 5.57 2.22 -1.02
N LEU A 59 6.04 1.96 0.19
CA LEU A 59 5.64 2.65 1.41
C LEU A 59 6.88 3.31 2.01
N GLU A 60 6.72 4.52 2.52
CA GLU A 60 7.76 5.22 3.28
C GLU A 60 7.15 5.84 4.52
N ALA A 61 7.73 5.51 5.69
CA ALA A 61 7.38 6.15 6.93
C ALA A 61 8.00 7.55 6.98
N LYS A 62 7.16 8.56 7.17
CA LYS A 62 7.55 9.95 7.41
C LYS A 62 7.15 10.35 8.82
N PRO A 63 7.76 11.41 9.39
CA PRO A 63 7.41 11.90 10.73
C PRO A 63 5.93 12.28 10.90
N ASP A 64 5.27 12.69 9.81
CA ASP A 64 3.90 13.21 9.75
C ASP A 64 2.89 12.23 9.12
N GLY A 65 3.35 11.08 8.61
CA GLY A 65 2.45 10.11 8.00
C GLY A 65 3.12 9.03 7.17
N LEU A 66 2.30 8.17 6.58
CA LEU A 66 2.70 7.10 5.70
C LEU A 66 2.57 7.57 4.25
N SER A 67 3.70 7.72 3.57
CA SER A 67 3.74 7.97 2.13
C SER A 67 3.55 6.66 1.38
N ILE A 68 2.72 6.68 0.35
CA ILE A 68 2.31 5.53 -0.44
C ILE A 68 2.54 5.86 -1.91
N ARG A 69 3.14 4.93 -2.65
CA ARG A 69 3.27 5.00 -4.10
C ARG A 69 2.81 3.68 -4.70
N ILE A 70 2.00 3.78 -5.74
CA ILE A 70 1.52 2.64 -6.52
C ILE A 70 2.05 2.82 -7.94
N ASP A 71 2.75 1.81 -8.45
CA ASP A 71 3.13 1.66 -9.84
C ASP A 71 2.40 0.43 -10.39
N ALA A 72 1.51 0.63 -11.36
CA ALA A 72 0.63 -0.43 -11.87
C ALA A 72 0.55 -0.39 -13.40
N SER A 73 -0.01 -1.45 -13.99
CA SER A 73 -0.10 -1.61 -15.45
C SER A 73 -1.43 -1.17 -16.05
N ALA A 74 -2.42 -0.86 -15.21
CA ALA A 74 -3.75 -0.39 -15.61
C ALA A 74 -4.40 0.48 -14.51
N ASP A 75 -5.27 1.41 -14.88
CA ASP A 75 -6.01 2.27 -13.93
C ASP A 75 -6.87 1.45 -12.95
N GLY A 76 -7.53 0.38 -13.42
CA GLY A 76 -8.31 -0.51 -12.55
C GLY A 76 -7.45 -1.20 -11.48
N GLN A 77 -6.19 -1.49 -11.79
CA GLN A 77 -5.24 -2.06 -10.84
C GLN A 77 -4.84 -1.00 -9.79
N VAL A 78 -4.64 0.26 -10.20
CA VAL A 78 -4.39 1.37 -9.26
C VAL A 78 -5.53 1.50 -8.25
N GLU A 79 -6.77 1.59 -8.71
CA GLU A 79 -7.93 1.76 -7.83
C GLU A 79 -8.14 0.55 -6.90
N GLY A 80 -7.92 -0.67 -7.41
CA GLY A 80 -7.93 -1.87 -6.59
C GLY A 80 -6.86 -1.87 -5.49
N LEU A 81 -5.65 -1.39 -5.81
CA LEU A 81 -4.55 -1.29 -4.85
C LEU A 81 -4.77 -0.17 -3.82
N LYS A 82 -5.30 1.00 -4.21
CA LYS A 82 -5.71 2.06 -3.26
C LYS A 82 -6.67 1.52 -2.20
N GLY A 83 -7.77 0.91 -2.65
CA GLY A 83 -8.76 0.34 -1.73
C GLY A 83 -8.24 -0.83 -0.90
N ALA A 84 -7.28 -1.60 -1.41
CA ALA A 84 -6.60 -2.63 -0.64
C ALA A 84 -5.75 -2.01 0.49
N ILE A 85 -4.97 -0.97 0.20
CA ILE A 85 -4.12 -0.30 1.19
C ILE A 85 -4.98 0.32 2.30
N GLU A 86 -5.97 1.14 1.94
CA GLU A 86 -6.86 1.81 2.90
C GLU A 86 -7.50 0.80 3.86
N ARG A 87 -8.12 -0.26 3.33
CA ARG A 87 -8.81 -1.27 4.16
C ARG A 87 -7.89 -1.97 5.16
N HIS A 88 -6.64 -2.22 4.80
CA HIS A 88 -5.72 -2.94 5.68
C HIS A 88 -5.07 -1.99 6.69
N VAL A 89 -4.67 -0.79 6.25
CA VAL A 89 -4.13 0.23 7.16
C VAL A 89 -5.19 0.65 8.18
N ASP A 90 -6.43 0.92 7.77
CA ASP A 90 -7.52 1.30 8.68
C ASP A 90 -7.86 0.18 9.67
N ARG A 91 -7.73 -1.09 9.27
CA ARG A 91 -7.88 -2.22 10.20
C ARG A 91 -6.83 -2.19 11.31
N PHE A 92 -5.62 -1.72 11.02
CA PHE A 92 -4.58 -1.54 12.04
C PHE A 92 -4.77 -0.26 12.84
N ALA A 93 -5.26 0.80 12.19
CA ALA A 93 -5.59 2.09 12.77
C ALA A 93 -7.02 2.15 13.36
N PHE A 94 -7.62 1.01 13.71
CA PHE A 94 -9.03 0.94 14.16
C PHE A 94 -9.34 1.79 15.42
N ARG A 95 -8.31 2.22 16.15
CA ARG A 95 -8.42 3.11 17.33
C ARG A 95 -8.32 4.60 16.97
N GLU A 96 -8.09 4.94 15.71
CA GLU A 96 -7.92 6.32 15.21
C GLU A 96 -9.11 6.78 14.35
N ASP A 97 -10.25 6.08 14.41
CA ASP A 97 -11.46 6.35 13.61
C ASP A 97 -11.26 6.32 12.07
N GLY A 98 -10.14 5.74 11.61
CA GLY A 98 -9.76 5.67 10.19
C GLY A 98 -8.82 6.81 9.78
N LEU A 99 -7.82 6.51 8.95
CA LEU A 99 -6.88 7.53 8.51
C LEU A 99 -7.47 8.38 7.38
N THR A 100 -7.01 9.62 7.27
CA THR A 100 -7.29 10.46 6.09
C THR A 100 -6.22 10.21 5.02
N TYR A 101 -6.65 9.73 3.86
CA TYR A 101 -5.77 9.46 2.72
C TYR A 101 -5.93 10.56 1.66
N ASN A 102 -4.82 11.22 1.30
CA ASN A 102 -4.79 12.19 0.20
C ASN A 102 -4.09 11.58 -1.00
N TRP A 103 -4.85 11.23 -2.04
CA TRP A 103 -4.32 10.69 -3.30
C TRP A 103 -4.11 11.79 -4.35
N SER A 104 -3.09 11.63 -5.18
CA SER A 104 -2.75 12.48 -6.34
C SER A 104 -2.34 11.64 -7.55
#